data_AF-A0A661WHL8-F1
#
_entry.id   AF-A0A661WHL8-F1
#
_cell.length_a   1.000
_cell.length_b   1.000
_cell.length_c   1.000
_cell.angle_alpha   90.00
_cell.angle_beta   90.00
_cell.angle_gamma   90.00
#
_symmetry.space_group_name_H-M   'P 1'
#
loop_
_entity.id
_entity.type
_entity.pdbx_description
1 polymer ?
#
loop_
_entity_poly.entity_id
_entity_poly.type
_entity_poly.pdbx_seq_one_letter_code
_entity_poly.pdbx_strand_id
1 'polypeptide(L)'
;MPDYGYLHFTFQKVIQDALKPETAVIGSAYSIYADGRLKYHAVKPEETTFVHWASKNISDGYVDMVAIGRQSLADSELPIKLKEGREDEIRWCNVCDNCVELLIRQMPVACATYEKPYAKALSEARKKEGKLKEKRT
;
A
#
# COMPACT_ATOMS: atom_id res chain seq x y z
N MET A 1 6.97 -9.45 8.48
CA MET A 1 8.41 -9.73 8.34
C MET A 1 8.97 -8.71 7.37
N PRO A 2 9.88 -7.83 7.80
CA PRO A 2 10.43 -6.72 7.02
C PRO A 2 10.94 -7.14 5.63
N ASP A 3 11.48 -8.35 5.54
CA ASP A 3 12.06 -8.94 4.32
C ASP A 3 11.10 -9.00 3.14
N TYR A 4 9.78 -9.15 3.38
CA TYR A 4 8.79 -9.12 2.30
C TYR A 4 8.78 -7.78 1.55
N GLY A 5 8.99 -6.67 2.28
CA GLY A 5 9.00 -5.34 1.66
C GLY A 5 10.15 -5.16 0.68
N TYR A 6 11.35 -5.60 1.06
CA TYR A 6 12.55 -5.50 0.22
C TYR A 6 12.55 -6.50 -0.93
N LEU A 7 12.03 -7.71 -0.69
CA LEU A 7 11.94 -8.75 -1.71
C LEU A 7 11.08 -8.29 -2.91
N HIS A 8 10.01 -7.53 -2.66
CA HIS A 8 9.20 -6.94 -3.72
C HIS A 8 10.03 -6.04 -4.65
N PHE A 9 10.98 -5.28 -4.12
CA PHE A 9 11.83 -4.41 -4.92
C PHE A 9 12.81 -5.20 -5.80
N THR A 10 13.38 -6.29 -5.25
CA THR A 10 14.20 -7.21 -6.03
C THR A 10 13.41 -7.80 -7.20
N PHE A 11 12.18 -8.27 -6.98
CA PHE A 11 11.36 -8.82 -8.05
C PHE A 11 11.03 -7.79 -9.13
N GLN A 12 10.71 -6.56 -8.74
CA GLN A 12 10.47 -5.47 -9.69
C GLN A 12 11.70 -5.21 -10.57
N LYS A 13 12.91 -5.16 -9.98
CA LYS A 13 14.15 -4.97 -10.73
C LYS A 13 14.41 -6.10 -11.71
N VAL A 14 14.22 -7.35 -11.26
CA VAL A 14 14.38 -8.53 -12.13
C VAL A 14 13.40 -8.47 -13.31
N ILE A 15 12.16 -8.02 -13.07
CA ILE A 15 11.18 -7.81 -14.14
C ILE A 15 11.63 -6.69 -15.08
N GLN A 16 12.04 -5.54 -14.57
CA GLN A 16 12.52 -4.41 -15.38
C GLN A 16 13.70 -4.80 -16.28
N ASP A 17 14.64 -5.60 -15.76
CA ASP A 17 15.81 -6.06 -16.52
C ASP A 17 15.49 -7.09 -17.60
N ALA A 18 14.40 -7.84 -17.43
CA ALA A 18 14.01 -8.91 -18.35
C ALA A 18 13.06 -8.43 -19.46
N LEU A 19 12.35 -7.33 -19.25
CA LEU A 19 11.38 -6.80 -20.20
C LEU A 19 12.06 -5.92 -21.26
N LYS A 20 11.35 -5.75 -22.38
CA LYS A 20 11.82 -4.84 -23.45
C LYS A 20 11.71 -3.38 -22.99
N PRO A 21 12.59 -2.48 -23.45
CA PRO A 21 12.60 -1.07 -23.02
C PRO A 21 11.28 -0.33 -23.22
N GLU A 22 10.46 -0.74 -24.19
CA GLU A 22 9.13 -0.16 -24.44
C GLU A 22 8.06 -0.61 -23.43
N THR A 23 8.35 -1.56 -22.54
CA THR A 23 7.41 -2.09 -21.56
C THR A 23 7.55 -1.36 -20.23
N ALA A 24 6.54 -0.59 -19.85
CA ALA A 24 6.52 0.09 -18.57
C ALA A 24 6.29 -0.90 -17.41
N VAL A 25 7.09 -0.78 -16.35
CA VAL A 25 6.92 -1.52 -15.09
C VAL A 25 6.38 -0.60 -14.02
N ILE A 26 5.25 -1.01 -13.43
CA ILE A 26 4.61 -0.32 -12.32
C ILE A 26 4.85 -1.12 -11.03
N GLY A 27 5.62 -0.54 -10.11
CA GLY A 27 5.96 -1.18 -8.83
C GLY A 27 4.79 -1.26 -7.86
N SER A 28 4.82 -2.22 -6.95
CA SER A 28 3.82 -2.47 -5.91
C SER A 28 4.45 -2.47 -4.51
N ALA A 29 3.65 -2.80 -3.49
CA ALA A 29 4.09 -2.97 -2.10
C ALA A 29 4.62 -1.73 -1.36
N TYR A 30 4.43 -0.50 -1.87
CA TYR A 30 4.90 0.71 -1.19
C TYR A 30 4.08 1.13 0.05
N SER A 31 2.80 0.75 0.14
CA SER A 31 1.91 1.19 1.26
C SER A 31 2.34 0.69 2.64
N ILE A 32 3.21 -0.31 2.71
CA ILE A 32 3.74 -0.83 3.99
C ILE A 32 4.72 0.16 4.65
N TYR A 33 5.29 1.09 3.89
CA TYR A 33 6.27 2.04 4.40
C TYR A 33 5.61 3.28 5.00
N ALA A 34 4.43 3.68 4.52
CA ALA A 34 3.65 4.80 5.03
C ALA A 34 4.53 6.05 5.30
N ASP A 35 4.48 6.59 6.51
CA ASP A 35 5.31 7.68 7.04
C ASP A 35 6.58 7.19 7.78
N GLY A 36 6.96 5.92 7.64
CA GLY A 36 8.06 5.34 8.41
C GLY A 36 7.68 4.87 9.82
N ARG A 37 6.37 4.80 10.15
CA ARG A 37 5.91 4.25 11.45
C ARG A 37 6.36 2.82 11.72
N LEU A 38 6.60 2.02 10.67
CA LEU A 38 7.08 0.65 10.82
C LEU A 38 8.60 0.68 10.96
N LYS A 39 9.09 0.10 12.06
CA LYS A 39 10.52 0.00 12.32
C LYS A 39 11.13 -1.10 11.44
N TYR A 40 11.71 -0.70 10.32
CA TYR A 40 12.59 -1.57 9.55
C TYR A 40 13.98 -1.54 10.17
N HIS A 41 14.52 -2.71 10.51
CA HIS A 41 15.88 -2.84 11.01
C HIS A 41 16.87 -2.76 9.83
N ALA A 42 18.08 -2.25 10.10
CA ALA A 42 19.17 -2.11 9.12
C ALA A 42 18.99 -1.05 8.00
N VAL A 43 18.04 -0.11 8.17
CA VAL A 43 17.94 1.11 7.34
C VAL A 43 17.80 2.33 8.23
N LYS A 44 18.16 3.51 7.73
CA LYS A 44 17.99 4.74 8.51
C LYS A 44 16.50 5.08 8.63
N PRO A 45 16.04 5.72 9.72
CA PRO A 45 14.63 6.06 9.89
C PRO A 45 14.02 6.83 8.71
N GLU A 46 14.75 7.77 8.12
CA GLU A 46 14.35 8.54 6.94
C GLU A 46 14.20 7.69 5.66
N GLU A 47 14.83 6.50 5.64
CA GLU A 47 14.78 5.53 4.55
C GLU A 47 13.69 4.46 4.77
N THR A 48 12.69 4.75 5.61
CA THR A 48 11.58 3.83 5.91
C THR A 48 10.22 4.31 5.40
N THR A 49 10.17 5.40 4.65
CA THR A 49 8.92 6.03 4.21
C THR A 49 8.49 5.58 2.81
N PHE A 50 7.19 5.72 2.52
CA PHE A 50 6.61 5.52 1.20
C PHE A 50 7.32 6.38 0.15
N VAL A 51 7.50 7.68 0.46
CA VAL A 51 8.09 8.66 -0.46
C VAL A 51 9.54 8.30 -0.77
N HIS A 52 10.34 7.95 0.25
CA HIS A 52 11.72 7.54 0.06
C HIS A 52 11.84 6.37 -0.93
N TRP A 53 11.14 5.26 -0.66
CA TRP A 53 11.27 4.06 -1.50
C TRP A 53 10.65 4.22 -2.88
N ALA A 54 9.53 4.93 -3.00
CA ALA A 54 8.92 5.23 -4.29
C ALA A 54 9.87 6.05 -5.18
N SER A 55 10.40 7.16 -4.65
CA SER A 55 11.34 8.01 -5.39
C SER A 55 12.64 7.29 -5.70
N LYS A 56 13.19 6.53 -4.75
CA LYS A 56 14.42 5.76 -4.94
C LYS A 56 14.27 4.73 -6.06
N ASN A 57 13.22 3.91 -6.03
CA ASN A 57 13.05 2.84 -7.03
C ASN A 57 12.78 3.40 -8.44
N ILE A 58 12.11 4.56 -8.55
CA ILE A 58 11.98 5.25 -9.84
C ILE A 58 13.37 5.76 -10.29
N SER A 59 14.10 6.46 -9.41
CA SER A 59 15.41 7.05 -9.75
C SER A 59 16.46 6.01 -10.10
N ASP A 60 16.45 4.86 -9.43
CA ASP A 60 17.40 3.76 -9.66
C ASP A 60 17.02 2.90 -10.89
N GLY A 61 15.91 3.24 -11.57
CA GLY A 61 15.42 2.49 -12.73
C GLY A 61 14.94 1.09 -12.38
N TYR A 62 14.39 0.88 -11.17
CA TYR A 62 13.77 -0.40 -10.79
C TYR A 62 12.36 -0.51 -11.34
N VAL A 63 11.67 0.63 -11.48
CA VAL A 63 10.32 0.75 -12.00
C VAL A 63 10.15 2.11 -12.69
N ASP A 64 9.23 2.20 -13.64
CA ASP A 64 8.89 3.47 -14.30
C ASP A 64 7.87 4.28 -13.50
N MET A 65 7.01 3.59 -12.73
CA MET A 65 5.95 4.18 -11.92
C MET A 65 5.70 3.38 -10.65
N VAL A 66 4.99 3.97 -9.68
CA VAL A 66 4.53 3.28 -8.46
C VAL A 66 3.00 3.16 -8.43
N ALA A 67 2.51 1.96 -8.14
CA ALA A 67 1.09 1.70 -7.96
C ALA A 67 0.64 2.08 -6.54
N ILE A 68 -0.46 2.83 -6.46
CA ILE A 68 -1.08 3.24 -5.20
C ILE A 68 -2.41 2.49 -5.06
N GLY A 69 -2.33 1.26 -4.52
CA GLY A 69 -3.50 0.40 -4.29
C GLY A 69 -4.27 0.80 -3.04
N ARG A 70 -4.17 0.02 -1.97
CA ARG A 70 -4.87 0.26 -0.69
C ARG A 70 -4.63 1.64 -0.06
N GLN A 71 -3.53 2.30 -0.37
CA GLN A 71 -3.30 3.69 0.05
C GLN A 71 -4.29 4.67 -0.61
N SER A 72 -4.72 4.46 -1.86
CA SER A 72 -5.69 5.36 -2.52
C SER A 72 -7.09 5.25 -1.91
N LEU A 73 -7.43 4.10 -1.32
CA LEU A 73 -8.66 3.94 -0.52
C LEU A 73 -8.58 4.69 0.82
N ALA A 74 -7.38 4.81 1.40
CA ALA A 74 -7.17 5.49 2.67
C ALA A 74 -7.11 7.00 2.49
N ASP A 75 -6.46 7.46 1.41
CA ASP A 75 -6.35 8.86 1.03
C ASP A 75 -6.31 9.01 -0.50
N SER A 76 -7.42 9.41 -1.11
CA SER A 76 -7.48 9.69 -2.54
C SER A 76 -6.71 10.95 -2.93
N GLU A 77 -6.45 11.85 -1.97
CA GLU A 77 -5.72 13.09 -2.16
C GLU A 77 -4.21 12.93 -1.95
N LEU A 78 -3.71 11.70 -1.74
CA LEU A 78 -2.28 11.44 -1.55
C LEU A 78 -1.40 12.18 -2.58
N PRO A 79 -1.67 12.12 -3.91
CA PRO A 79 -0.78 12.74 -4.88
C PRO A 79 -0.73 14.27 -4.76
N ILE A 80 -1.88 14.92 -4.51
CA ILE A 80 -1.93 16.38 -4.39
C ILE A 80 -1.31 16.85 -3.08
N LYS A 81 -1.53 16.12 -1.97
CA LYS A 81 -0.92 16.43 -0.67
C LYS A 81 0.60 16.32 -0.71
N LEU A 82 1.13 15.26 -1.31
CA LEU A 82 2.58 15.10 -1.53
C LEU A 82 3.14 16.25 -2.37
N LYS A 83 2.46 16.63 -3.46
CA LYS A 83 2.88 17.74 -4.33
C LYS A 83 2.91 19.08 -3.59
N GLU A 84 1.99 19.30 -2.66
CA GLU A 84 1.84 20.54 -1.89
C GLU A 84 2.66 20.55 -0.59
N GLY A 85 3.38 19.47 -0.27
CA GLY A 85 4.15 19.35 0.98
C GLY A 85 3.28 19.16 2.24
N ARG A 86 2.01 18.76 2.09
CA ARG A 86 1.07 18.50 3.19
C ARG A 86 1.14 17.05 3.67
N GLU A 87 2.36 16.58 3.95
CA GLU A 87 2.60 15.17 4.29
C GLU A 87 1.99 14.76 5.63
N ASP A 88 1.89 15.70 6.56
CA ASP A 88 1.26 15.56 7.87
C ASP A 88 -0.27 15.39 7.80
N GLU A 89 -0.90 15.79 6.69
CA GLU A 89 -2.33 15.62 6.44
C GLU A 89 -2.69 14.28 5.77
N ILE A 90 -1.70 13.43 5.47
CA ILE A 90 -1.92 12.17 4.76
C ILE A 90 -2.54 11.11 5.69
N ARG A 91 -3.65 10.53 5.24
CA ARG A 91 -4.29 9.37 5.85
C ARG A 91 -3.61 8.09 5.38
N TRP A 92 -2.51 7.74 6.02
CA TRP A 92 -1.73 6.55 5.71
C TRP A 92 -2.46 5.23 6.02
N CYS A 93 -2.39 4.28 5.09
CA CYS A 93 -2.94 2.95 5.22
C CYS A 93 -2.27 2.16 6.36
N ASN A 94 -3.08 1.55 7.22
CA ASN A 94 -2.61 0.68 8.31
C ASN A 94 -2.43 -0.79 7.90
N VAL A 95 -2.49 -1.11 6.60
CA VAL A 95 -2.34 -2.47 6.05
C VAL A 95 -3.19 -3.54 6.76
N CYS A 96 -4.39 -3.16 7.22
CA CYS A 96 -5.24 -4.00 8.08
C CYS A 96 -6.09 -5.07 7.36
N ASP A 97 -6.07 -5.10 6.02
CA ASP A 97 -6.87 -6.02 5.18
C ASP A 97 -8.39 -5.96 5.37
N ASN A 98 -8.94 -4.91 5.99
CA ASN A 98 -10.39 -4.76 6.10
C ASN A 98 -11.04 -4.46 4.74
N CYS A 99 -10.37 -3.69 3.87
CA CYS A 99 -10.81 -3.49 2.49
C CYS A 99 -10.82 -4.80 1.68
N VAL A 100 -9.85 -5.68 1.93
CA VAL A 100 -9.78 -7.01 1.34
C VAL A 100 -10.91 -7.90 1.84
N GLU A 101 -11.25 -7.86 3.13
CA GLU A 101 -12.39 -8.62 3.65
C GLU A 101 -13.72 -8.16 3.03
N LEU A 102 -13.91 -6.84 2.83
CA LEU A 102 -15.07 -6.32 2.10
C LEU A 102 -15.12 -6.89 0.67
N LEU A 103 -13.98 -6.95 -0.03
CA LEU A 103 -13.89 -7.55 -1.36
C LEU A 103 -14.26 -9.04 -1.36
N ILE A 104 -13.71 -9.82 -0.43
CA ILE A 104 -14.01 -11.27 -0.31
C ILE A 104 -15.52 -11.49 -0.07
N ARG A 105 -16.16 -10.64 0.73
CA ARG A 105 -17.60 -10.68 1.01
C ARG A 105 -18.47 -10.11 -0.11
N GLN A 106 -17.89 -9.66 -1.23
CA GLN A 106 -18.60 -9.02 -2.34
C GLN A 106 -19.42 -7.78 -1.90
N MET A 107 -18.87 -7.02 -0.96
CA MET A 107 -19.46 -5.77 -0.46
C MET A 107 -18.76 -4.55 -1.09
N PRO A 108 -19.40 -3.36 -1.08
CA PRO A 108 -18.72 -2.12 -1.45
C PRO A 108 -17.39 -1.96 -0.71
N VAL A 109 -16.31 -1.71 -1.45
CA VAL A 109 -14.95 -1.66 -0.92
C VAL A 109 -14.53 -0.22 -0.65
N ALA A 110 -14.10 0.08 0.58
CA ALA A 110 -13.40 1.30 0.94
C ALA A 110 -12.48 1.07 2.14
N CYS A 111 -11.77 2.11 2.58
CA CYS A 111 -10.95 2.03 3.78
C CYS A 111 -11.81 2.05 5.05
N ALA A 112 -11.95 0.89 5.70
CA ALA A 112 -12.66 0.78 6.99
C ALA A 112 -11.97 1.48 8.18
N THR A 113 -10.78 2.07 8.00
CA THR A 113 -10.14 2.88 9.05
C THR A 113 -10.66 4.32 9.03
N TYR A 114 -10.75 4.93 7.83
CA TYR A 114 -11.11 6.33 7.67
C TYR A 114 -12.58 6.53 7.29
N GLU A 115 -13.21 5.51 6.68
CA GLU A 115 -14.61 5.56 6.26
C GLU A 115 -15.52 4.77 7.21
N LYS A 116 -16.10 5.46 8.20
CA LYS A 116 -16.95 4.87 9.26
C LYS A 116 -18.09 3.97 8.76
N PRO A 117 -18.83 4.32 7.68
CA PRO A 117 -19.90 3.45 7.18
C PRO A 117 -19.41 2.04 6.82
N TYR A 118 -18.21 1.92 6.25
CA TYR A 118 -17.62 0.65 5.84
C TYR A 118 -17.12 -0.15 7.04
N ALA A 119 -16.62 0.51 8.09
CA ALA A 119 -16.30 -0.14 9.35
C ALA A 119 -17.54 -0.78 10.00
N LYS A 120 -18.67 -0.05 10.00
CA LYS A 120 -19.95 -0.52 10.51
C LYS A 120 -20.49 -1.70 9.69
N ALA A 121 -20.52 -1.57 8.37
CA ALA A 121 -20.96 -2.63 7.46
C ALA A 121 -20.13 -3.92 7.65
N LEU A 122 -18.81 -3.79 7.79
CA LEU A 122 -17.94 -4.93 8.04
C LEU A 122 -18.19 -5.59 9.41
N SER A 123 -18.46 -4.80 10.45
CA SER A 123 -18.82 -5.29 11.78
C SER A 123 -20.15 -6.06 11.75
N GLU A 124 -21.15 -5.54 11.05
CA GLU A 124 -22.46 -6.18 10.88
C GLU A 124 -22.34 -7.50 10.10
N ALA A 125 -21.59 -7.50 8.98
CA ALA A 125 -21.32 -8.71 8.21
C ALA A 125 -20.64 -9.79 9.06
N ARG A 126 -19.64 -9.43 9.87
CA ARG A 126 -18.97 -10.35 10.80
C ARG A 126 -19.91 -10.91 11.88
N LYS A 127 -20.89 -10.13 12.35
CA LYS A 127 -21.91 -10.61 13.31
C LYS A 127 -22.90 -11.58 12.66
N LYS A 128 -23.31 -11.30 11.41
CA LYS A 128 -24.31 -12.10 10.67
C LYS A 128 -23.73 -13.40 10.13
N GLU A 129 -22.54 -13.34 9.54
CA GLU A 129 -21.93 -14.43 8.75
C GLU A 129 -20.75 -15.09 9.48
N GLY A 130 -20.32 -14.52 10.62
CA GLY A 130 -19.12 -14.93 11.32
C GLY A 130 -17.84 -14.32 10.75
N LYS A 131 -16.72 -14.59 11.44
CA LYS A 131 -15.38 -14.21 10.98
C LYS A 131 -14.95 -15.08 9.80
N LEU A 132 -14.22 -14.51 8.85
CA LEU A 132 -13.55 -15.30 7.82
C LEU A 132 -12.56 -16.26 8.49
N LYS A 133 -12.61 -17.54 8.12
CA LYS A 133 -11.66 -18.56 8.58
C LYS A 133 -10.30 -18.37 7.92
N GLU A 134 -10.30 -17.96 6.66
CA GLU A 134 -9.10 -17.72 5.85
C GLU A 134 -9.32 -16.50 4.96
N LYS A 135 -8.27 -15.70 4.78
CA LYS A 135 -8.24 -14.61 3.79
C LYS A 135 -7.39 -15.09 2.63
N ARG A 136 -8.01 -15.79 1.68
CA ARG A 136 -7.33 -16.21 0.43
C ARG A 136 -7.40 -15.04 -0.54
N THR A 137 -6.29 -14.33 -0.68
CA THR A 137 -6.06 -13.28 -1.70
C THR A 137 -4.78 -13.57 -2.44
#